data_AF-A0A7W0W0S2-F1
#
_entry.id   AF-A0A7W0W0S2-F1
#
_cell.length_a   1.000
_cell.length_b   1.000
_cell.length_c   1.000
_cell.angle_alpha   90.00
_cell.angle_beta   90.00
_cell.angle_gamma   90.00
#
_symmetry.space_group_name_H-M   'P 1'
#
loop_
_entity.id
_entity.type
_entity.pdbx_description
1 polymer ?
#
loop_
_entity_poly.entity_id
_entity_poly.type
_entity_poly.pdbx_seq_one_letter_code
_entity_poly.pdbx_strand_id
1 'polypeptide(L)'
;MRHKNVVLTLLAALTLVGCAKKDSQDADTTAMAPSAPAGVTADTMGTMAGMDNTPARDADQEFLRMMTDHHQGMVEMADVALKKAATPQVKSHGTRMRAAQIAEQQKMKAMLKADYGEEKMAMVTKDGASMVAMLSGASGPAFDRQFREHVIMHHEEALKMIDRFSPRFTKPEVKQMASKMKADQTKEIAQLKKELRSS
;
A
#
# COMPACT_ATOMS: atom_id res chain seq x y z
N MET A 1 -28.35 -49.37 20.02
CA MET A 1 -27.59 -50.65 20.06
C MET A 1 -27.06 -50.88 18.64
N ARG A 2 -25.77 -50.97 18.30
CA ARG A 2 -24.55 -51.44 18.98
C ARG A 2 -23.33 -50.63 18.50
N HIS A 3 -22.37 -50.44 19.41
CA HIS A 3 -21.03 -49.89 19.16
C HIS A 3 -20.15 -50.84 18.34
N LYS A 4 -19.10 -50.30 17.71
CA LYS A 4 -17.70 -50.73 17.95
C LYS A 4 -16.69 -49.70 17.40
N ASN A 5 -15.81 -49.29 18.30
CA ASN A 5 -14.69 -48.39 18.12
C ASN A 5 -13.53 -49.11 17.41
N VAL A 6 -12.75 -48.39 16.61
CA VAL A 6 -11.39 -48.80 16.25
C VAL A 6 -10.45 -47.63 16.51
N VAL A 7 -9.66 -47.77 17.57
CA VAL A 7 -8.48 -46.96 17.89
C VAL A 7 -7.29 -47.70 17.29
N LEU A 8 -6.45 -47.01 16.50
CA LEU A 8 -5.12 -47.51 16.16
C LEU A 8 -4.10 -46.39 16.31
N THR A 9 -3.43 -46.42 17.47
CA THR A 9 -2.24 -45.65 17.81
C THR A 9 -1.03 -46.35 17.20
N LEU A 10 -0.16 -45.63 16.49
CA LEU A 10 1.20 -46.08 16.23
C LEU A 10 2.18 -44.98 16.65
N LEU A 11 2.98 -45.31 17.66
CA LEU A 11 4.05 -44.51 18.25
C LEU A 11 5.38 -45.06 17.70
N ALA A 12 6.23 -44.20 17.15
CA ALA A 12 7.63 -44.54 16.90
C ALA A 12 8.49 -43.30 17.15
N ALA A 13 9.21 -43.33 18.28
CA ALA A 13 10.28 -42.42 18.61
C ALA A 13 11.61 -43.15 18.39
N LEU A 14 12.57 -42.50 17.72
CA LEU A 14 13.98 -42.89 17.81
C LEU A 14 14.86 -41.64 17.74
N THR A 15 15.56 -41.42 18.84
CA THR A 15 16.54 -40.36 19.08
C THR A 15 17.94 -40.82 18.63
N LEU A 16 18.71 -39.96 17.97
CA LEU A 16 20.17 -40.06 17.97
C LEU A 16 20.78 -38.75 18.49
N VAL A 17 21.51 -38.87 19.59
CA VAL A 17 22.42 -37.88 20.17
C VAL A 17 23.82 -38.19 19.64
N GLY A 18 24.52 -37.18 19.13
CA GLY A 18 25.94 -37.25 18.79
C GLY A 18 26.66 -36.00 19.30
N CYS A 19 27.58 -36.18 20.24
CA CYS A 19 28.50 -35.17 20.72
C CYS A 19 29.93 -35.52 20.28
N ALA A 20 30.68 -34.56 19.73
CA ALA A 20 32.13 -34.47 19.90
C ALA A 20 32.64 -33.04 19.62
N LYS A 21 33.37 -32.50 20.61
CA LYS A 21 34.30 -31.34 20.61
C LYS A 21 35.64 -31.82 20.01
N LYS A 22 36.66 -31.06 19.58
CA LYS A 22 37.06 -29.65 19.45
C LYS A 22 38.40 -29.72 18.68
N ASP A 23 38.75 -28.75 17.82
CA ASP A 23 39.98 -27.95 17.97
C ASP A 23 40.22 -27.00 16.80
N SER A 24 40.85 -25.90 17.19
CA SER A 24 41.00 -24.62 16.53
C SER A 24 42.00 -24.65 15.38
N GLN A 25 41.78 -23.79 14.38
CA GLN A 25 42.88 -23.22 13.63
C GLN A 25 42.52 -21.79 13.18
N ASP A 26 43.36 -20.87 13.64
CA ASP A 26 43.35 -19.45 13.34
C ASP A 26 43.57 -19.20 11.86
N ALA A 27 42.79 -18.28 11.30
CA ALA A 27 43.13 -17.58 10.06
C ALA A 27 42.79 -16.10 10.27
N ASP A 28 43.85 -15.36 10.53
CA ASP A 28 43.95 -13.91 10.50
C ASP A 28 43.53 -13.39 9.10
N THR A 29 42.42 -12.66 9.06
CA THR A 29 42.15 -11.70 7.98
C THR A 29 41.48 -10.47 8.59
N THR A 30 42.29 -9.45 8.82
CA THR A 30 41.86 -8.07 9.02
C THR A 30 40.87 -7.64 7.93
N ALA A 31 39.62 -7.37 8.30
CA ALA A 31 38.64 -6.70 7.46
C ALA A 31 37.90 -5.62 8.27
N MET A 32 38.04 -4.38 7.81
CA MET A 32 37.44 -3.16 8.36
C MET A 32 35.95 -3.33 8.71
N ALA A 33 35.60 -2.91 9.92
CA ALA A 33 34.22 -2.65 10.31
C ALA A 33 33.62 -1.52 9.45
N PRO A 34 32.39 -1.65 8.92
CA PRO A 34 31.68 -0.51 8.39
C PRO A 34 31.08 0.27 9.56
N SER A 35 31.66 1.44 9.84
CA SER A 35 31.07 2.47 10.67
C SER A 35 29.69 2.84 10.12
N ALA A 36 28.67 2.80 10.98
CA ALA A 36 27.36 3.34 10.67
C ALA A 36 27.48 4.85 10.35
N PRO A 37 26.87 5.37 9.28
CA PRO A 37 26.78 6.81 9.13
C PRO A 37 25.75 7.33 10.13
N ALA A 38 26.23 8.17 11.03
CA ALA A 38 25.43 9.03 11.89
C ALA A 38 24.51 9.92 11.05
N GLY A 39 23.29 10.14 11.55
CA GLY A 39 22.46 11.32 11.32
C GLY A 39 22.25 11.75 9.87
N VAL A 40 21.17 11.28 9.25
CA VAL A 40 20.49 12.08 8.24
C VAL A 40 19.87 13.28 8.95
N THR A 41 20.55 14.42 8.92
CA THR A 41 19.97 15.70 9.31
C THR A 41 18.79 16.01 8.38
N ALA A 42 17.75 16.61 8.93
CA ALA A 42 16.50 16.92 8.24
C ALA A 42 16.63 18.04 7.16
N ASP A 43 17.85 18.34 6.70
CA ASP A 43 18.18 19.52 5.87
C ASP A 43 18.43 19.18 4.39
N THR A 44 18.05 18.00 3.90
CA THR A 44 18.16 17.65 2.47
C THR A 44 16.82 17.32 1.82
N MET A 45 15.83 18.19 2.03
CA MET A 45 14.61 18.22 1.22
C MET A 45 14.56 19.58 0.52
N GLY A 46 15.10 19.60 -0.70
CA GLY A 46 15.08 20.76 -1.57
C GLY A 46 13.66 21.31 -1.72
N THR A 47 13.57 22.63 -1.69
CA THR A 47 12.36 23.44 -1.82
C THR A 47 11.58 23.07 -3.08
N MET A 48 10.63 22.14 -2.95
CA MET A 48 9.63 21.88 -3.99
C MET A 48 8.51 22.90 -3.83
N ALA A 49 8.47 23.88 -4.74
CA ALA A 49 7.39 24.85 -4.84
C ALA A 49 6.04 24.10 -5.00
N GLY A 50 5.12 24.28 -4.05
CA GLY A 50 3.76 23.74 -4.10
C GLY A 50 3.38 22.73 -3.00
N MET A 51 4.33 22.28 -2.17
CA MET A 51 4.00 21.59 -0.92
C MET A 51 3.83 22.62 0.19
N ASP A 52 2.66 22.65 0.83
CA ASP A 52 2.54 23.28 2.14
C ASP A 52 3.44 22.49 3.10
N ASN A 53 4.65 22.99 3.28
CA ASN A 53 5.68 22.39 4.14
C ASN A 53 5.43 22.70 5.62
N THR A 54 4.31 23.31 5.96
CA THR A 54 3.89 23.47 7.36
C THR A 54 3.77 22.07 7.97
N PRO A 55 4.46 21.76 9.08
CA PRO A 55 4.30 20.48 9.75
C PRO A 55 2.83 20.21 10.08
N ALA A 56 2.39 18.97 9.88
CA ALA A 56 1.07 18.56 10.32
C ALA A 56 0.98 18.68 11.85
N ARG A 57 -0.16 19.16 12.35
CA ARG A 57 -0.43 19.38 13.77
C ARG A 57 -0.60 18.06 14.52
N ASP A 58 -1.14 17.05 13.84
CA ASP A 58 -1.36 15.71 14.38
C ASP A 58 -1.36 14.64 13.26
N ALA A 59 -1.51 13.38 13.68
CA ALA A 59 -1.52 12.23 12.78
C ALA A 59 -2.74 12.18 11.86
N ASP A 60 -3.87 12.77 12.28
CA ASP A 60 -5.08 12.83 11.48
C ASP A 60 -4.86 13.79 10.28
N GLN A 61 -4.33 15.00 10.53
CA GLN A 61 -3.99 15.98 9.48
C GLN A 61 -2.95 15.42 8.51
N GLU A 62 -1.89 14.78 9.03
CA GLU A 62 -0.83 14.21 8.20
C GLU A 62 -1.39 13.13 7.27
N PHE A 63 -2.18 12.20 7.81
CA PHE A 63 -2.82 11.16 7.03
C PHE A 63 -3.76 11.74 5.96
N LEU A 64 -4.60 12.72 6.32
CA LEU A 64 -5.53 13.34 5.37
C LEU A 64 -4.80 14.03 4.22
N ARG A 65 -3.70 14.73 4.50
CA ARG A 65 -2.85 15.34 3.46
C ARG A 65 -2.25 14.29 2.54
N MET A 66 -1.57 13.30 3.12
CA MET A 66 -0.87 12.26 2.37
C MET A 66 -1.81 11.40 1.54
N MET A 67 -2.92 10.96 2.13
CA MET A 67 -3.90 10.12 1.44
C MET A 67 -4.65 10.90 0.36
N THR A 68 -4.87 12.22 0.53
CA THR A 68 -5.43 13.08 -0.53
C THR A 68 -4.56 13.10 -1.79
N ASP A 69 -3.24 13.15 -1.64
CA ASP A 69 -2.29 13.11 -2.75
C ASP A 69 -2.13 11.70 -3.32
N HIS A 70 -2.09 10.70 -2.45
CA HIS A 70 -2.07 9.29 -2.87
C HIS A 70 -3.27 8.93 -3.76
N HIS A 71 -4.49 9.38 -3.38
CA HIS A 71 -5.72 9.20 -4.16
C HIS A 71 -5.63 9.84 -5.55
N GLN A 72 -4.94 10.97 -5.70
CA GLN A 72 -4.82 11.64 -6.99
C GLN A 72 -4.13 10.76 -8.03
N GLY A 73 -3.10 9.99 -7.64
CA GLY A 73 -2.45 9.03 -8.54
C GLY A 73 -3.43 8.02 -9.14
N MET A 74 -4.36 7.49 -8.32
CA MET A 74 -5.36 6.55 -8.81
C MET A 74 -6.42 7.19 -9.70
N VAL A 75 -6.80 8.44 -9.43
CA VAL A 75 -7.71 9.20 -10.31
C VAL A 75 -7.10 9.33 -11.71
N GLU A 76 -5.82 9.68 -11.80
CA GLU A 76 -5.12 9.77 -13.09
C GLU A 76 -4.99 8.40 -13.77
N MET A 77 -4.64 7.34 -13.05
CA MET A 77 -4.58 5.98 -13.60
C MET A 77 -5.94 5.53 -14.15
N ALA A 78 -7.02 5.83 -13.43
CA ALA A 78 -8.36 5.54 -13.90
C ALA A 78 -8.70 6.34 -15.16
N ASP A 79 -8.32 7.62 -15.25
CA ASP A 79 -8.49 8.44 -16.45
C ASP A 79 -7.73 7.88 -17.66
N VAL A 80 -6.55 7.29 -17.45
CA VAL A 80 -5.83 6.54 -18.49
C VAL A 80 -6.63 5.30 -18.92
N ALA A 81 -7.19 4.54 -17.98
CA ALA A 81 -8.01 3.36 -18.28
C ALA A 81 -9.28 3.68 -19.07
N LEU A 82 -9.95 4.81 -18.77
CA LEU A 82 -11.13 5.25 -19.53
C LEU A 82 -10.84 5.45 -21.03
N LYS A 83 -9.60 5.81 -21.37
CA LYS A 83 -9.13 6.08 -22.74
C LYS A 83 -8.53 4.85 -23.41
N LYS A 84 -7.83 3.99 -22.65
CA LYS A 84 -6.93 2.95 -23.20
C LYS A 84 -7.34 1.51 -22.90
N ALA A 85 -8.30 1.28 -22.01
CA ALA A 85 -8.75 -0.07 -21.69
C ALA A 85 -9.18 -0.83 -22.94
N ALA A 86 -8.70 -2.07 -23.08
CA ALA A 86 -9.02 -2.95 -24.20
C ALA A 86 -10.37 -3.64 -24.01
N THR A 87 -10.75 -3.92 -22.76
CA THR A 87 -12.02 -4.59 -22.44
C THR A 87 -13.03 -3.65 -21.76
N PRO A 88 -14.35 -3.84 -22.03
CA PRO A 88 -15.41 -3.11 -21.32
C PRO A 88 -15.33 -3.27 -19.80
N GLN A 89 -14.85 -4.42 -19.32
CA GLN A 89 -14.69 -4.74 -17.91
C GLN A 89 -13.68 -3.79 -17.25
N VAL A 90 -12.48 -3.61 -17.82
CA VAL A 90 -11.47 -2.69 -17.28
C VAL A 90 -11.94 -1.24 -17.37
N LYS A 91 -12.59 -0.85 -18.46
CA LYS A 91 -13.15 0.51 -18.60
C LYS A 91 -14.19 0.80 -17.50
N SER A 92 -15.12 -0.14 -17.30
CA SER A 92 -16.17 -0.05 -16.28
C SER A 92 -15.57 0.00 -14.86
N HIS A 93 -14.52 -0.79 -14.62
CA HIS A 93 -13.76 -0.75 -13.37
C HIS A 93 -13.13 0.63 -13.14
N GLY A 94 -12.36 1.14 -14.11
CA GLY A 94 -11.77 2.48 -14.04
C GLY A 94 -12.81 3.57 -13.74
N THR A 95 -13.99 3.52 -14.36
CA THR A 95 -15.06 4.51 -14.10
C THR A 95 -15.54 4.49 -12.65
N ARG A 96 -15.83 3.31 -12.09
CA ARG A 96 -16.29 3.20 -10.70
C ARG A 96 -15.21 3.63 -9.71
N MET A 97 -13.98 3.20 -9.95
CA MET A 97 -12.84 3.50 -9.10
C MET A 97 -12.55 4.99 -9.07
N ARG A 98 -12.54 5.65 -10.24
CA ARG A 98 -12.38 7.11 -10.33
C ARG A 98 -13.41 7.86 -9.50
N ALA A 99 -14.68 7.47 -9.60
CA ALA A 99 -15.76 8.11 -8.86
C ALA A 99 -15.59 7.92 -7.34
N ALA A 100 -15.23 6.71 -6.89
CA ALA A 100 -14.98 6.42 -5.49
C ALA A 100 -13.79 7.21 -4.93
N GLN A 101 -12.66 7.21 -5.64
CA GLN A 101 -11.44 7.93 -5.26
C GLN A 101 -11.68 9.45 -5.17
N ILE A 102 -12.41 10.04 -6.13
CA ILE A 102 -12.80 11.46 -6.06
C ILE A 102 -13.68 11.71 -4.83
N ALA A 103 -14.69 10.88 -4.58
CA ALA A 103 -15.58 11.06 -3.44
C ALA A 103 -14.84 10.99 -2.10
N GLU A 104 -13.90 10.05 -1.94
CA GLU A 104 -13.04 9.96 -0.75
C GLU A 104 -12.11 11.17 -0.63
N GLN A 105 -11.49 11.60 -1.73
CA GLN A 105 -10.62 12.77 -1.76
C GLN A 105 -11.38 14.05 -1.34
N GLN A 106 -12.62 14.23 -1.79
CA GLN A 106 -13.44 15.39 -1.38
C GLN A 106 -13.79 15.35 0.11
N LYS A 107 -14.06 14.17 0.67
CA LYS A 107 -14.29 14.04 2.11
C LYS A 107 -13.04 14.37 2.92
N MET A 108 -11.85 13.93 2.48
CA MET A 108 -10.59 14.27 3.14
C MET A 108 -10.30 15.77 3.10
N LYS A 109 -10.49 16.42 1.94
CA LYS A 109 -10.38 17.88 1.78
C LYS A 109 -11.37 18.62 2.69
N ALA A 110 -12.60 18.13 2.79
CA ALA A 110 -13.61 18.71 3.67
C ALA A 110 -13.22 18.62 5.16
N MET A 111 -12.66 17.49 5.61
CA MET A 111 -12.13 17.35 6.97
C MET A 111 -10.92 18.27 7.21
N LEU A 112 -9.98 18.36 6.26
CA LEU A 112 -8.85 19.30 6.35
C LEU A 112 -9.31 20.74 6.53
N LYS A 113 -10.31 21.16 5.75
CA LYS A 113 -10.90 22.49 5.87
C LYS A 113 -11.61 22.70 7.22
N ALA A 114 -12.46 21.75 7.62
CA ALA A 114 -13.30 21.89 8.80
C ALA A 114 -12.49 21.84 10.11
N ASP A 115 -11.52 20.94 10.19
CA ASP A 115 -10.77 20.66 11.42
C ASP A 115 -9.49 21.46 11.56
N TYR A 116 -8.87 21.85 10.44
CA TYR A 116 -7.55 22.49 10.43
C TYR A 116 -7.53 23.88 9.78
N GLY A 117 -8.61 24.27 9.11
CA GLY A 117 -8.67 25.51 8.32
C GLY A 117 -7.82 25.44 7.05
N GLU A 118 -7.53 24.23 6.56
CA GLU A 118 -6.62 24.01 5.44
C GLU A 118 -7.36 23.69 4.14
N GLU A 119 -7.11 24.48 3.11
CA GLU A 119 -7.55 24.20 1.74
C GLU A 119 -6.49 23.37 1.01
N LYS A 120 -6.72 22.06 0.88
CA LYS A 120 -5.77 21.14 0.23
C LYS A 120 -6.05 21.00 -1.26
N MET A 121 -5.09 21.42 -2.08
CA MET A 121 -5.01 20.99 -3.48
C MET A 121 -4.34 19.62 -3.55
N ALA A 122 -4.96 18.69 -4.26
CA ALA A 122 -4.41 17.35 -4.44
C ALA A 122 -3.32 17.37 -5.50
N MET A 123 -2.20 16.71 -5.21
CA MET A 123 -1.05 16.61 -6.08
C MET A 123 -0.79 15.15 -6.40
N VAL A 124 -0.38 14.88 -7.64
CA VAL A 124 0.09 13.54 -8.01
C VAL A 124 1.45 13.32 -7.34
N THR A 125 1.57 12.26 -6.54
CA THR A 125 2.85 11.88 -5.94
C THR A 125 3.82 11.37 -7.00
N LYS A 126 5.13 11.32 -6.68
CA LYS A 126 6.14 10.76 -7.59
C LYS A 126 5.81 9.31 -7.99
N ASP A 127 5.37 8.50 -7.03
CA ASP A 127 5.02 7.09 -7.26
C ASP A 127 3.76 6.99 -8.13
N GLY A 128 2.74 7.81 -7.85
CA GLY A 128 1.54 7.91 -8.68
C GLY A 128 1.87 8.31 -10.13
N ALA A 129 2.74 9.30 -10.32
CA ALA A 129 3.19 9.72 -11.65
C ALA A 129 3.95 8.61 -12.38
N SER A 130 4.77 7.83 -11.67
CA SER A 130 5.48 6.67 -12.22
C SER A 130 4.52 5.58 -12.69
N MET A 131 3.51 5.23 -11.88
CA MET A 131 2.48 4.26 -12.26
C MET A 131 1.67 4.71 -13.47
N VAL A 132 1.29 5.99 -13.53
CA VAL A 132 0.60 6.59 -14.69
C VAL A 132 1.45 6.49 -15.95
N ALA A 133 2.75 6.79 -15.87
CA ALA A 133 3.67 6.71 -17.00
C ALA A 133 3.83 5.28 -17.52
N MET A 134 4.01 4.30 -16.63
CA MET A 134 4.09 2.88 -16.99
C MET A 134 2.82 2.40 -17.70
N LEU A 135 1.66 2.70 -17.12
CA LEU A 135 0.37 2.32 -17.69
C LEU A 135 0.11 2.98 -19.06
N SER A 136 0.55 4.23 -19.23
CA SER A 136 0.40 4.97 -20.49
C SER A 136 1.19 4.34 -21.64
N GLY A 137 2.29 3.65 -21.35
CA GLY A 137 3.09 2.92 -22.33
C GLY A 137 2.48 1.59 -22.80
N ALA A 138 1.51 1.04 -22.06
CA ALA A 138 0.86 -0.22 -22.43
C ALA A 138 -0.31 -0.03 -23.41
N SER A 139 -0.72 -1.11 -24.07
CA SER A 139 -1.87 -1.15 -24.98
C SER A 139 -2.50 -2.54 -25.03
N GLY A 140 -3.73 -2.63 -25.55
CA GLY A 140 -4.41 -3.90 -25.77
C GLY A 140 -4.54 -4.74 -24.49
N PRO A 141 -4.50 -6.08 -24.58
CA PRO A 141 -4.60 -6.96 -23.41
C PRO A 141 -3.51 -6.72 -22.36
N ALA A 142 -2.31 -6.28 -22.77
CA ALA A 142 -1.22 -5.95 -21.84
C ALA A 142 -1.57 -4.73 -20.97
N PHE A 143 -2.28 -3.74 -21.53
CA PHE A 143 -2.80 -2.60 -20.75
C PHE A 143 -3.74 -3.07 -19.64
N ASP A 144 -4.72 -3.90 -19.99
CA ASP A 144 -5.72 -4.38 -19.03
C ASP A 144 -5.10 -5.20 -17.90
N ARG A 145 -4.08 -6.01 -18.20
CA ARG A 145 -3.30 -6.75 -17.20
C ARG A 145 -2.53 -5.79 -16.29
N GLN A 146 -1.77 -4.86 -16.86
CA GLN A 146 -0.97 -3.91 -16.09
C GLN A 146 -1.84 -2.98 -15.24
N PHE A 147 -3.00 -2.54 -15.73
CA PHE A 147 -3.93 -1.73 -14.94
C PHE A 147 -4.30 -2.43 -13.63
N ARG A 148 -4.70 -3.70 -13.69
CA ARG A 148 -5.06 -4.46 -12.48
C ARG A 148 -3.88 -4.65 -11.54
N GLU A 149 -2.69 -4.93 -12.08
CA GLU A 149 -1.46 -5.07 -11.27
C GLU A 149 -1.13 -3.76 -10.55
N HIS A 150 -1.19 -2.63 -11.24
CA HIS A 150 -0.87 -1.33 -10.64
C HIS A 150 -1.94 -0.88 -9.63
N VAL A 151 -3.22 -1.22 -9.85
CA VAL A 151 -4.26 -0.99 -8.85
C VAL A 151 -4.00 -1.80 -7.58
N ILE A 152 -3.57 -3.06 -7.71
CA ILE A 152 -3.17 -3.85 -6.54
C ILE A 152 -2.00 -3.18 -5.80
N MET A 153 -0.95 -2.78 -6.52
CA MET A 153 0.24 -2.16 -5.90
C MET A 153 -0.12 -0.85 -5.17
N HIS A 154 -0.89 0.03 -5.82
CA HIS A 154 -1.35 1.28 -5.22
C HIS A 154 -2.21 1.05 -3.97
N HIS A 155 -3.15 0.10 -4.01
CA HIS A 155 -3.96 -0.22 -2.83
C HIS A 155 -3.11 -0.81 -1.70
N GLU A 156 -2.14 -1.67 -2.01
CA GLU A 156 -1.23 -2.21 -0.99
C GLU A 156 -0.38 -1.11 -0.32
N GLU A 157 -0.03 -0.03 -1.03
CA GLU A 157 0.61 1.17 -0.46
C GLU A 157 -0.34 1.96 0.45
N ALA A 158 -1.59 2.19 0.03
CA ALA A 158 -2.61 2.82 0.86
C ALA A 158 -2.88 2.02 2.15
N LEU A 159 -2.95 0.69 2.08
CA LEU A 159 -3.12 -0.16 3.26
C LEU A 159 -1.97 0.00 4.27
N LYS A 160 -0.72 0.03 3.79
CA LYS A 160 0.45 0.29 4.65
C LYS A 160 0.39 1.67 5.29
N MET A 161 -0.08 2.68 4.56
CA MET A 161 -0.27 4.03 5.09
C MET A 161 -1.34 4.04 6.18
N ILE A 162 -2.51 3.43 5.94
CA ILE A 162 -3.57 3.30 6.95
C ILE A 162 -3.04 2.61 8.20
N ASP A 163 -2.29 1.52 8.07
CA ASP A 163 -1.75 0.78 9.21
C ASP A 163 -0.73 1.58 10.00
N ARG A 164 0.09 2.40 9.33
CA ARG A 164 1.04 3.31 9.98
C ARG A 164 0.34 4.36 10.85
N PHE A 165 -0.75 4.94 10.37
CA PHE A 165 -1.42 6.06 11.05
C PHE A 165 -2.53 5.64 12.01
N SER A 166 -3.18 4.50 11.78
CA SER A 166 -4.37 4.06 12.53
C SER A 166 -4.23 4.02 14.06
N PRO A 167 -3.06 3.67 14.66
CA PRO A 167 -2.92 3.69 16.12
C PRO A 167 -2.89 5.11 16.70
N ARG A 168 -2.64 6.13 15.87
CA ARG A 168 -2.42 7.52 16.28
C ARG A 168 -3.60 8.44 15.95
N PHE A 169 -4.63 7.94 15.27
CA PHE A 169 -5.82 8.73 15.00
C PHE A 169 -6.54 9.12 16.29
N THR A 170 -6.98 10.36 16.33
CA THR A 170 -7.75 10.92 17.44
C THR A 170 -9.18 11.22 17.01
N LYS A 171 -9.39 11.60 15.75
CA LYS A 171 -10.71 11.96 15.21
C LYS A 171 -11.55 10.72 14.82
N PRO A 172 -12.76 10.53 15.37
CA PRO A 172 -13.63 9.40 15.03
C PRO A 172 -13.95 9.28 13.53
N GLU A 173 -14.14 10.39 12.85
CA GLU A 173 -14.46 10.46 11.42
C GLU A 173 -13.30 9.95 10.56
N VAL A 174 -12.06 10.31 10.93
CA VAL A 174 -10.84 9.82 10.26
C VAL A 174 -10.67 8.32 10.47
N LYS A 175 -10.90 7.82 11.70
CA LYS A 175 -10.88 6.37 12.00
C LYS A 175 -11.89 5.61 11.17
N GLN A 176 -13.13 6.12 11.08
CA GLN A 176 -14.21 5.48 10.32
C GLN A 176 -13.88 5.44 8.83
N MET A 177 -13.42 6.56 8.27
CA MET A 177 -13.02 6.63 6.86
C MET A 177 -11.89 5.66 6.55
N ALA A 178 -10.80 5.69 7.32
CA ALA A 178 -9.64 4.83 7.10
C ALA A 178 -10.02 3.34 7.20
N SER A 179 -10.88 2.97 8.16
CA SER A 179 -11.38 1.59 8.30
C SER A 179 -12.20 1.15 7.10
N LYS A 180 -13.08 2.03 6.58
CA LYS A 180 -13.88 1.75 5.39
C LYS A 180 -13.00 1.62 4.14
N MET A 181 -12.07 2.55 3.95
CA MET A 181 -11.11 2.54 2.84
C MET A 181 -10.30 1.23 2.84
N LYS A 182 -9.77 0.83 4.00
CA LYS A 182 -9.05 -0.45 4.17
C LYS A 182 -9.92 -1.64 3.76
N ALA A 183 -11.17 -1.68 4.21
CA ALA A 183 -12.09 -2.78 3.89
C ALA A 183 -12.41 -2.85 2.39
N ASP A 184 -12.68 -1.71 1.75
CA ASP A 184 -13.03 -1.66 0.33
C ASP A 184 -11.83 -2.01 -0.56
N GLN A 185 -10.66 -1.43 -0.28
CA GLN A 185 -9.44 -1.72 -1.04
C GLN A 185 -8.97 -3.17 -0.87
N THR A 186 -9.14 -3.76 0.32
CA THR A 186 -8.84 -5.19 0.53
C THR A 186 -9.72 -6.09 -0.33
N LYS A 187 -11.02 -5.78 -0.45
CA LYS A 187 -11.94 -6.53 -1.32
C LYS A 187 -11.54 -6.40 -2.78
N GLU A 188 -11.18 -5.20 -3.21
CA GLU A 188 -10.77 -4.94 -4.59
C GLU A 188 -9.46 -5.64 -4.95
N ILE A 189 -8.46 -5.64 -4.06
CA ILE A 189 -7.24 -6.44 -4.23
C ILE A 189 -7.58 -7.92 -4.42
N ALA A 190 -8.44 -8.49 -3.57
CA ALA A 190 -8.80 -9.90 -3.65
C ALA A 190 -9.50 -10.25 -4.98
N GLN A 191 -10.40 -9.37 -5.43
CA GLN A 191 -11.07 -9.50 -6.73
C GLN A 191 -10.06 -9.45 -7.87
N LEU A 192 -9.20 -8.44 -7.92
CA LEU A 192 -8.23 -8.26 -8.99
C LEU A 192 -7.22 -9.41 -9.07
N LYS A 193 -6.75 -9.90 -7.91
CA LYS A 193 -5.89 -11.09 -7.84
C LYS A 193 -6.60 -12.32 -8.40
N LYS A 194 -7.92 -12.46 -8.22
CA LYS A 194 -8.70 -13.55 -8.82
C LYS A 194 -8.78 -13.41 -10.34
N GLU A 195 -9.11 -12.21 -10.83
CA GLU A 195 -9.20 -11.92 -12.26
C GLU A 195 -7.88 -12.21 -13.00
N LEU A 196 -6.75 -11.79 -12.42
CA LEU A 196 -5.41 -12.01 -12.98
C LEU A 196 -4.98 -13.49 -13.04
N ARG A 197 -5.56 -14.36 -12.20
CA ARG A 197 -5.31 -15.81 -12.27
C ARG A 197 -6.16 -16.51 -13.32
N SER A 198 -7.25 -15.88 -13.76
CA SER A 198 -8.21 -16.43 -14.72
C SER A 198 -8.06 -15.84 -16.13
N SER A 199 -7.15 -14.88 -16.31
CA SER A 199 -6.89 -14.15 -17.55
C SER A 199 -5.71 -14.70 -18.32
#